data_AF-A0A1I5JRH8-F1
#
_entry.id   AF-A0A1I5JRH8-F1
#
_cell.length_a   1.000
_cell.length_b   1.000
_cell.length_c   1.000
_cell.angle_alpha   90.00
_cell.angle_beta   90.00
_cell.angle_gamma   90.00
#
_symmetry.space_group_name_H-M   'P 1'
#
loop_
_entity.id
_entity.type
_entity.pdbx_description
1 polymer ?
#
loop_
_entity_poly.entity_id
_entity_poly.type
_entity_poly.pdbx_seq_one_letter_code
_entity_poly.pdbx_strand_id
1 'polypeptide(L)'
;MKKARLFSTIMMAAGIMFISPLLDGVLGPNKAAAQGYRNMTCGELWYARNAIFARQGYCFKTARARQVFGPRCYAPWGRLAPAQQRRVDTIVYWERRFGCRR
;
A
#
# COMPACT_ATOMS: atom_id res chain seq x y z
N MET A 1 -21.96 72.58 1.01
CA MET A 1 -22.99 72.32 2.03
C MET A 1 -23.45 70.86 1.91
N LYS A 2 -23.35 70.07 3.01
CA LYS A 2 -24.31 69.05 3.54
C LYS A 2 -25.05 68.15 2.51
N LYS A 3 -25.20 66.82 2.56
CA LYS A 3 -25.10 65.71 3.54
C LYS A 3 -25.29 64.40 2.70
N ALA A 4 -24.50 63.35 2.86
CA ALA A 4 -24.75 62.11 3.64
C ALA A 4 -25.81 61.11 3.11
N ARG A 5 -25.29 59.90 2.77
CA ARG A 5 -25.78 58.51 2.98
C ARG A 5 -27.13 58.06 2.40
N LEU A 6 -27.12 56.90 1.74
CA LEU A 6 -28.00 55.79 2.10
C LEU A 6 -27.34 54.44 1.78
N PHE A 7 -27.12 53.64 2.83
CA PHE A 7 -26.92 52.19 2.78
C PHE A 7 -28.26 51.53 2.43
N SER A 8 -28.20 50.33 1.84
CA SER A 8 -29.17 49.23 1.94
C SER A 8 -29.69 48.75 0.58
N THR A 9 -29.13 47.63 0.12
CA THR A 9 -29.94 46.50 -0.37
C THR A 9 -29.17 45.19 -0.13
N ILE A 10 -29.60 44.45 0.90
CA ILE A 10 -29.89 43.00 0.84
C ILE A 10 -28.69 42.12 0.44
N MET A 11 -27.83 41.65 1.36
CA MET A 11 -28.03 40.48 2.25
C MET A 11 -28.68 39.26 1.58
N MET A 12 -27.87 38.19 1.48
CA MET A 12 -28.23 36.78 1.41
C MET A 12 -28.72 36.19 0.08
N ALA A 13 -27.77 35.63 -0.66
CA ALA A 13 -27.93 34.25 -1.12
C ALA A 13 -26.70 33.49 -0.64
N ALA A 14 -26.88 32.68 0.41
CA ALA A 14 -25.95 31.68 0.87
C ALA A 14 -25.85 30.58 -0.21
N GLY A 15 -25.11 30.88 -1.27
CA GLY A 15 -24.69 29.91 -2.28
C GLY A 15 -23.49 29.16 -1.72
N ILE A 16 -23.77 28.01 -1.15
CA ILE A 16 -22.82 27.00 -0.72
C ILE A 16 -21.90 26.65 -1.90
N MET A 17 -20.74 27.29 -2.02
CA MET A 17 -19.60 26.72 -2.72
C MET A 17 -18.82 25.89 -1.70
N PHE A 18 -19.34 24.70 -1.39
CA PHE A 18 -18.47 23.59 -1.01
C PHE A 18 -17.63 23.29 -2.24
N ILE A 19 -16.44 23.90 -2.32
CA ILE A 19 -15.40 23.42 -3.21
C ILE A 19 -14.97 22.09 -2.60
N SER A 20 -15.62 21.01 -3.03
CA SER A 20 -15.29 19.65 -2.63
C SER A 20 -13.81 19.38 -2.91
N PRO A 21 -12.95 19.12 -1.90
CA PRO A 21 -11.64 18.55 -2.16
C PRO A 21 -11.82 17.04 -2.29
N LEU A 22 -12.54 16.60 -3.32
CA LEU A 22 -12.77 15.18 -3.58
C LEU A 22 -11.98 14.65 -4.79
N LEU A 23 -10.85 15.28 -5.15
CA LEU A 23 -10.06 14.80 -6.29
C LEU A 23 -8.53 15.05 -6.27
N ASP A 24 -7.85 15.04 -5.12
CA ASP A 24 -6.38 15.11 -5.07
C ASP A 24 -5.69 13.83 -4.52
N GLY A 25 -6.39 12.69 -4.54
CA GLY A 25 -5.88 11.45 -3.90
C GLY A 25 -5.42 10.32 -4.83
N VAL A 26 -5.73 10.33 -6.13
CA VAL A 26 -5.74 9.07 -6.92
C VAL A 26 -4.61 8.94 -7.97
N LEU A 27 -3.86 10.00 -8.28
CA LEU A 27 -2.90 9.97 -9.40
C LEU A 27 -1.43 10.24 -9.02
N GLY A 28 -1.08 10.13 -7.74
CA GLY A 28 0.33 10.09 -7.35
C GLY A 28 0.93 8.72 -7.68
N PRO A 29 2.16 8.61 -8.21
CA PRO A 29 2.83 7.33 -8.28
C PRO A 29 2.88 6.77 -6.85
N ASN A 30 2.22 5.64 -6.63
CA ASN A 30 2.37 4.84 -5.42
C ASN A 30 3.85 4.47 -5.32
N LYS A 31 4.66 5.35 -4.70
CA LYS A 31 6.02 5.02 -4.29
C LYS A 31 5.83 3.90 -3.29
N ALA A 32 5.96 2.66 -3.75
CA ALA A 32 6.08 1.51 -2.88
C ALA A 32 7.20 1.87 -1.91
N ALA A 33 6.83 2.20 -0.66
CA ALA A 33 7.78 2.59 0.37
C ALA A 33 8.89 1.55 0.34
N ALA A 34 10.13 2.00 0.10
CA ALA A 34 11.28 1.12 0.04
C ALA A 34 11.31 0.33 1.35
N GLN A 35 11.03 -0.98 1.30
CA GLN A 35 11.01 -1.77 2.51
C GLN A 35 12.43 -1.90 3.03
N GLY A 36 12.66 -1.48 4.27
CA GLY A 36 13.95 -1.58 4.95
C GLY A 36 14.25 -3.01 5.41
N TYR A 37 14.44 -3.94 4.47
CA TYR A 37 14.70 -5.36 4.77
C TYR A 37 15.93 -5.60 5.68
N ARG A 38 16.90 -4.69 5.64
CA ARG A 38 18.06 -4.64 6.54
C ARG A 38 17.69 -4.66 8.03
N ASN A 39 16.55 -4.08 8.41
CA ASN A 39 16.16 -3.92 9.81
C ASN A 39 15.13 -4.97 10.25
N MET A 40 14.83 -5.95 9.38
CA MET A 40 13.84 -6.98 9.65
C MET A 40 14.49 -8.22 10.28
N THR A 41 13.78 -8.81 11.22
CA THR A 41 14.04 -10.15 11.75
C THR A 41 13.82 -11.22 10.69
N CYS A 42 14.34 -12.44 10.91
CA CYS A 42 14.09 -13.58 10.02
C CYS A 42 12.59 -13.91 9.87
N GLY A 43 11.80 -13.70 10.93
CA GLY A 43 10.35 -13.89 10.87
C GLY A 43 9.67 -12.89 9.93
N GLU A 44 10.08 -11.63 10.00
CA GLU A 44 9.56 -10.56 9.14
C GLU A 44 10.00 -10.71 7.68
N LEU A 45 11.25 -11.12 7.43
CA LEU A 45 11.73 -11.44 6.09
C LEU A 45 10.96 -12.61 5.48
N TRP A 46 10.77 -13.69 6.25
CA TRP A 46 9.95 -14.83 5.84
C TRP A 46 8.53 -14.37 5.50
N TYR A 47 7.92 -13.55 6.36
CA TYR A 47 6.56 -13.05 6.13
C TYR A 47 6.51 -12.19 4.86
N ALA A 48 7.44 -11.25 4.71
CA ALA A 48 7.50 -10.36 3.56
C ALA A 48 7.64 -11.12 2.23
N ARG A 49 8.49 -12.16 2.20
CA ARG A 49 8.68 -13.04 1.04
C ARG A 49 7.37 -13.77 0.72
N ASN A 50 6.79 -14.44 1.70
CA ASN A 50 5.57 -15.24 1.50
C ASN A 50 4.35 -14.37 1.18
N ALA A 51 4.27 -13.15 1.69
CA ALA A 51 3.19 -12.22 1.35
C ALA A 51 3.16 -11.86 -0.15
N ILE A 52 4.31 -11.87 -0.83
CA ILE A 52 4.37 -11.67 -2.30
C ILE A 52 3.70 -12.85 -3.01
N PHE A 53 4.07 -14.08 -2.63
CA PHE A 53 3.47 -15.31 -3.15
C PHE A 53 1.97 -15.42 -2.82
N ALA A 54 1.56 -15.04 -1.60
CA ALA A 54 0.17 -15.07 -1.17
C ALA A 54 -0.74 -14.17 -2.02
N ARG A 55 -0.23 -13.00 -2.43
CA ARG A 55 -0.96 -12.09 -3.35
C ARG A 55 -1.08 -12.66 -4.76
N GLN A 56 -0.20 -13.58 -5.15
CA GLN A 56 -0.23 -14.25 -6.46
C GLN A 56 -0.92 -15.61 -6.42
N GLY A 57 -1.62 -15.95 -5.32
CA GLY A 57 -2.35 -17.22 -5.24
C GLY A 57 -1.43 -18.44 -5.21
N TYR A 58 -0.30 -18.37 -4.51
CA TYR A 58 0.56 -19.54 -4.29
C TYR A 58 -0.08 -20.59 -3.37
N CYS A 59 -0.13 -21.84 -3.81
CA CYS A 59 -0.66 -22.96 -3.03
C CYS A 59 0.28 -23.33 -1.85
N PHE A 60 0.03 -22.79 -0.67
CA PHE A 60 0.84 -23.05 0.52
C PHE A 60 0.63 -24.47 1.08
N LYS A 61 1.73 -25.19 1.28
CA LYS A 61 1.73 -26.57 1.79
C LYS A 61 2.01 -26.69 3.29
N THR A 62 2.81 -25.77 3.84
CA THR A 62 3.23 -25.86 5.25
C THR A 62 2.13 -25.37 6.19
N ALA A 63 2.02 -25.99 7.37
CA ALA A 63 1.04 -25.59 8.38
C ALA A 63 1.19 -24.12 8.77
N ARG A 64 2.44 -23.66 9.01
CA ARG A 64 2.76 -22.26 9.33
C ARG A 64 2.25 -21.30 8.26
N ALA A 65 2.53 -21.54 6.98
CA ALA A 65 2.11 -20.62 5.93
C ALA A 65 0.59 -20.63 5.72
N ARG A 66 -0.06 -21.81 5.85
CA ARG A 66 -1.51 -21.92 5.80
C ARG A 66 -2.21 -21.23 6.97
N GLN A 67 -1.62 -21.24 8.16
CA GLN A 67 -2.15 -20.52 9.31
C GLN A 67 -2.08 -19.00 9.12
N VAL A 68 -0.98 -18.49 8.54
CA VAL A 68 -0.76 -17.05 8.35
C VAL A 68 -1.50 -16.50 7.13
N PHE A 69 -1.44 -17.20 6.00
CA PHE A 69 -1.94 -16.70 4.72
C PHE A 69 -3.18 -17.44 4.22
N GLY A 70 -3.52 -18.60 4.79
CA GLY A 70 -4.47 -19.55 4.19
C GLY A 70 -3.84 -20.42 3.10
N PRO A 71 -4.60 -21.33 2.48
CA PRO A 71 -4.09 -22.22 1.43
C PRO A 71 -3.70 -21.49 0.14
N ARG A 72 -4.37 -20.37 -0.18
CA ARG A 72 -4.09 -19.47 -1.32
C ARG A 72 -3.89 -20.18 -2.66
N CYS A 73 -4.66 -21.22 -2.98
CA CYS A 73 -4.45 -21.99 -4.21
C CYS A 73 -5.41 -21.55 -5.31
N TYR A 74 -5.06 -20.48 -6.05
CA TYR A 74 -5.86 -19.92 -7.15
C TYR A 74 -4.96 -19.25 -8.19
N ALA A 75 -5.44 -19.06 -9.42
CA ALA A 75 -4.67 -18.40 -10.48
C ALA A 75 -4.18 -17.00 -10.03
N PRO A 76 -2.91 -16.63 -10.25
CA PRO A 76 -1.91 -17.25 -11.13
C PRO A 76 -0.99 -18.30 -10.47
N TRP A 77 -1.42 -18.98 -9.41
CA TRP A 77 -0.69 -20.10 -8.76
C TRP A 77 0.70 -19.76 -8.25
N GLY A 78 0.90 -18.50 -7.83
CA GLY A 78 2.17 -17.99 -7.33
C GLY A 78 3.15 -17.55 -8.42
N ARG A 79 2.75 -17.52 -9.70
CA ARG A 79 3.60 -16.99 -10.78
C ARG A 79 3.85 -15.51 -10.55
N LEU A 80 5.13 -15.14 -10.40
CA LEU A 80 5.54 -13.77 -10.12
C LEU A 80 5.82 -12.99 -11.41
N ALA A 81 5.43 -11.72 -11.44
CA ALA A 81 5.92 -10.78 -12.43
C ALA A 81 7.41 -10.44 -12.19
N PRO A 82 8.17 -9.97 -13.20
CA PRO A 82 9.61 -9.69 -13.04
C PRO A 82 9.95 -8.75 -11.88
N ALA A 83 9.14 -7.72 -11.64
CA ALA A 83 9.35 -6.80 -10.52
C ALA A 83 9.14 -7.47 -9.15
N GLN A 84 8.18 -8.40 -9.06
CA GLN A 84 7.92 -9.16 -7.83
C GLN A 84 9.05 -10.15 -7.55
N GLN A 85 9.56 -10.80 -8.60
CA GLN A 85 10.72 -11.69 -8.48
C GLN A 85 11.95 -10.93 -7.95
N ARG A 86 12.28 -9.76 -8.53
CA ARG A 86 13.39 -8.91 -8.03
C ARG A 86 13.23 -8.57 -6.54
N ARG A 87 12.00 -8.32 -6.09
CA ARG A 87 11.70 -8.04 -4.69
C ARG A 87 11.88 -9.28 -3.80
N VAL A 88 11.46 -10.46 -4.26
CA VAL A 88 11.72 -11.73 -3.58
C VAL A 88 13.23 -11.99 -3.47
N ASP A 89 13.99 -11.78 -4.55
CA ASP A 89 15.43 -11.99 -4.57
C ASP A 89 16.15 -11.07 -3.58
N THR A 90 15.70 -9.81 -3.48
CA THR A 90 16.19 -8.86 -2.46
C THR A 90 15.94 -9.37 -1.04
N ILE A 91 14.75 -9.91 -0.75
CA ILE A 91 14.44 -10.47 0.57
C ILE A 91 15.30 -11.71 0.85
N VAL A 92 15.43 -12.60 -0.12
CA VAL A 92 16.24 -13.83 -0.01
C VAL A 92 17.71 -13.49 0.23
N TYR A 93 18.23 -12.42 -0.36
CA TYR A 93 19.57 -11.91 -0.06
C TYR A 93 19.72 -11.59 1.44
N TRP A 94 18.77 -10.85 2.04
CA TRP A 94 18.81 -10.52 3.46
C TRP A 94 18.62 -11.75 4.36
N GLU A 95 17.72 -12.67 3.98
CA GLU A 95 17.54 -13.94 4.70
C GLU A 95 18.84 -14.75 4.76
N ARG A 96 19.60 -14.79 3.65
CA ARG A 96 20.91 -15.45 3.59
C ARG A 96 21.93 -14.70 4.45
N ARG A 97 21.98 -13.36 4.35
CA ARG A 97 22.90 -12.53 5.14
C ARG A 97 22.69 -12.66 6.64
N PHE A 98 21.46 -12.91 7.08
CA PHE A 98 21.10 -13.08 8.50
C PHE A 98 21.05 -14.54 8.95
N GLY A 99 21.35 -15.51 8.08
CA GLY A 99 21.36 -16.94 8.45
C GLY A 99 19.97 -17.52 8.77
N CYS A 100 18.91 -16.98 8.16
CA CYS A 100 17.54 -17.38 8.46
C CYS A 100 17.25 -18.82 8.01
N ARG A 101 16.53 -19.58 8.85
CA ARG A 101 15.99 -20.90 8.49
C ARG A 101 14.82 -20.74 7.51
N ARG A 102 14.82 -21.52 6.41
CA ARG A 102 13.83 -21.42 5.32
C ARG A 102 12.48 -22.05 5.64
#